data_AF-A0A973REX2-F1
#
_entry.id   AF-A0A973REX2-F1
#
_cell.length_a   1.000
_cell.length_b   1.000
_cell.length_c   1.000
_cell.angle_alpha   90.00
_cell.angle_beta   90.00
_cell.angle_gamma   90.00
#
_symmetry.space_group_name_H-M   'P 1'
#
loop_
_entity.id
_entity.type
_entity.pdbx_description
1 polymer ?
#
loop_
_entity_poly.entity_id
_entity_poly.type
_entity_poly.pdbx_seq_one_letter_code
_entity_poly.pdbx_strand_id
1 'polypeptide(L)'
;MPSNPGIRLIRDDRLTQSVDYAYAAVADVPARCVWVAGACPLDLDGKTVAPGDYAAQTHQVMRNLVTALDGAGASLTDLAKTTVYVASSNRADLVTAWQVYREYMGEHDAPST
;
A
#
# COMPACT_ATOMS: atom_id res chain seq x y z
N MET A 1 -14.94 2.87 -21.68
CA MET A 1 -13.59 2.86 -22.29
C MET A 1 -12.82 1.73 -21.66
N PRO A 2 -12.08 0.90 -22.41
CA PRO A 2 -11.31 -0.17 -21.81
C PRO A 2 -10.23 0.46 -20.93
N SER A 3 -10.21 0.10 -19.65
CA SER A 3 -9.20 0.49 -18.68
C SER A 3 -7.86 -0.06 -19.13
N ASN A 4 -7.10 0.71 -19.90
CA ASN A 4 -5.68 0.47 -20.02
C ASN A 4 -5.12 0.81 -18.63
N PRO A 5 -4.64 -0.17 -17.83
CA PRO A 5 -4.10 0.17 -16.53
C PRO A 5 -2.88 1.03 -16.82
N GLY A 6 -2.97 2.33 -16.52
CA GLY A 6 -1.87 3.26 -16.78
C GLY A 6 -0.59 2.83 -16.09
N ILE A 7 -0.68 1.93 -15.11
CA ILE A 7 0.40 1.29 -14.37
C ILE A 7 0.61 -0.16 -14.84
N ARG A 8 1.85 -0.49 -15.20
CA ARG A 8 2.31 -1.87 -15.46
C ARG A 8 3.38 -2.27 -14.46
N LEU A 9 3.15 -3.37 -13.74
CA LEU A 9 4.13 -3.96 -12.83
C LEU A 9 5.18 -4.76 -13.61
N ILE A 10 6.46 -4.59 -13.25
CA ILE A 10 7.58 -5.21 -13.96
C ILE A 10 7.99 -6.50 -13.27
N ARG A 11 7.99 -7.59 -14.04
CA ARG A 11 8.57 -8.88 -13.66
C ARG A 11 9.81 -9.12 -14.49
N ASP A 12 10.94 -9.23 -13.82
CA ASP A 12 12.24 -9.48 -14.41
C ASP A 12 12.78 -10.78 -13.84
N ASP A 13 13.10 -11.74 -14.70
CA ASP A 13 13.57 -13.09 -14.32
C ASP A 13 15.00 -13.07 -13.76
N ARG A 14 15.70 -11.93 -13.87
CA ARG A 14 17.00 -11.68 -13.23
C ARG A 14 16.88 -11.32 -11.75
N LEU A 15 15.66 -11.16 -11.23
CA LEU A 15 15.39 -10.87 -9.81
C LEU A 15 14.67 -12.07 -9.15
N THR A 16 14.80 -12.20 -7.83
CA THR A 16 14.10 -13.27 -7.11
C THR A 16 12.59 -13.10 -7.23
N GLN A 17 11.88 -14.19 -7.46
CA GLN A 17 10.41 -14.22 -7.47
C GLN A 17 9.85 -14.64 -6.10
N SER A 18 10.69 -14.78 -5.08
CA SER A 18 10.32 -15.20 -3.72
C SER A 18 9.85 -14.03 -2.83
N VAL A 19 9.35 -12.95 -3.43
CA VAL A 19 8.90 -11.74 -2.73
C VAL A 19 7.45 -11.44 -3.12
N ASP A 20 6.71 -10.83 -2.21
CA ASP A 20 5.28 -10.55 -2.40
C ASP A 20 5.02 -9.16 -3.01
N TYR A 21 5.94 -8.69 -3.87
CA TYR A 21 5.84 -7.40 -4.57
C TYR A 21 6.61 -7.42 -5.91
N ALA A 22 6.18 -6.59 -6.85
CA ALA A 22 6.96 -6.26 -8.03
C ALA A 22 8.12 -5.31 -7.67
N TYR A 23 9.28 -5.48 -8.30
CA TYR A 23 10.42 -4.60 -8.03
C TYR A 23 10.29 -3.20 -8.64
N ALA A 24 9.48 -3.05 -9.69
CA ALA A 24 9.24 -1.78 -10.35
C ALA A 24 7.84 -1.71 -10.96
N ALA A 25 7.37 -0.50 -11.20
CA ALA A 25 6.16 -0.20 -11.95
C ALA A 25 6.45 0.91 -12.97
N VAL A 26 5.78 0.86 -14.11
CA VAL A 26 5.88 1.87 -15.17
C VAL A 26 4.51 2.51 -15.38
N ALA A 27 4.48 3.84 -15.48
CA ALA A 27 3.31 4.59 -15.88
C ALA A 27 3.43 5.04 -17.34
N ASP A 28 2.69 4.40 -18.27
CA ASP A 28 2.72 4.75 -19.68
C ASP A 28 1.73 5.92 -19.95
N VAL A 29 2.22 7.00 -20.58
CA VAL A 29 1.56 8.33 -20.60
C VAL A 29 0.48 8.54 -21.68
N PRO A 30 -0.48 9.47 -21.46
CA PRO A 30 -0.62 10.37 -20.32
C PRO A 30 -1.35 9.74 -19.13
N ALA A 31 -0.71 9.80 -17.95
CA ALA A 31 -1.28 9.31 -16.69
C ALA A 31 -1.66 10.49 -15.77
N ARG A 32 -2.77 10.34 -15.05
CA ARG A 32 -3.17 11.21 -13.95
C ARG A 32 -2.57 10.65 -12.65
N CYS A 33 -1.86 11.49 -11.89
CA CYS A 33 -1.23 11.09 -10.64
C CYS A 33 -2.02 11.61 -9.42
N VAL A 34 -2.14 10.75 -8.41
CA VAL A 34 -2.69 11.07 -7.09
C VAL A 34 -1.59 10.82 -6.06
N TRP A 35 -1.25 11.83 -5.27
CA TRP A 35 -0.28 11.70 -4.18
C TRP A 35 -1.02 11.71 -2.85
N VAL A 36 -1.01 10.56 -2.17
CA VAL A 36 -1.60 10.42 -0.84
C VAL A 36 -0.57 10.78 0.24
N ALA A 37 -1.03 11.42 1.30
CA ALA A 37 -0.25 11.53 2.53
C ALA A 37 -0.09 10.16 3.21
N GLY A 38 0.74 10.09 4.25
CA GLY A 38 0.80 8.91 5.11
C GLY A 38 -0.55 8.67 5.79
N ALA A 39 -1.18 7.53 5.50
CA ALA A 39 -2.48 7.15 6.06
C ALA A 39 -2.32 6.64 7.50
N CYS A 40 -1.90 7.50 8.43
CA CYS A 40 -1.66 7.15 9.84
C CYS A 40 -2.84 6.37 10.47
N PRO A 41 -2.61 5.53 11.50
CA PRO A 41 -3.64 4.74 12.18
C PRO A 41 -4.55 5.59 13.09
N LEU A 42 -5.12 6.67 12.54
CA LEU A 42 -5.95 7.61 13.27
C LEU A 42 -7.43 7.33 13.05
N ASP A 43 -8.24 7.55 14.08
CA ASP A 43 -9.69 7.64 13.98
C ASP A 43 -10.16 9.04 13.55
N LEU A 44 -11.48 9.25 13.47
CA LEU A 44 -12.08 10.53 13.05
C LEU A 44 -11.82 11.68 14.03
N ASP A 45 -11.50 11.38 15.29
CA ASP A 45 -11.12 12.37 16.30
C ASP A 45 -9.60 12.64 16.30
N GLY A 46 -8.85 12.00 15.41
CA GLY A 46 -7.40 12.15 15.28
C GLY A 46 -6.61 11.36 16.33
N LYS A 47 -7.21 10.38 17.01
CA LYS A 47 -6.51 9.54 18.00
C LYS A 47 -5.97 8.28 17.35
N THR A 48 -4.80 7.84 17.81
CA THR A 48 -4.20 6.57 17.39
C THR A 48 -5.06 5.40 17.84
N VAL A 49 -5.52 4.60 16.88
CA VAL A 49 -6.26 3.36 17.12
C VAL A 49 -5.30 2.29 17.63
N ALA A 50 -5.74 1.54 18.64
CA ALA A 50 -5.06 0.38 19.21
C ALA A 50 -3.54 0.56 19.48
N PRO A 51 -3.13 1.50 20.36
CA PRO A 51 -1.72 1.70 20.68
C PRO A 51 -1.01 0.42 21.12
N GLY A 52 0.08 0.05 20.43
CA GLY A 52 0.87 -1.15 20.70
C GLY A 52 0.39 -2.41 19.96
N ASP A 53 -0.76 -2.37 19.30
CA ASP A 53 -1.23 -3.45 18.42
C ASP A 53 -1.01 -3.05 16.95
N TYR A 54 0.12 -3.48 16.39
CA TYR A 54 0.52 -3.12 15.04
C TYR A 54 -0.37 -3.73 13.95
N ALA A 55 -1.03 -4.87 14.21
CA ALA A 55 -1.99 -5.44 13.29
C ALA A 55 -3.24 -4.56 13.21
N ALA A 56 -3.84 -4.23 14.37
CA ALA A 56 -5.01 -3.37 14.44
C ALA A 56 -4.73 -1.95 13.91
N GLN A 57 -3.54 -1.41 14.18
CA GLN A 57 -3.08 -0.15 13.58
C GLN A 57 -3.01 -0.24 12.06
N THR A 58 -2.42 -1.31 11.52
CA THR A 58 -2.31 -1.48 10.06
C THR A 58 -3.68 -1.61 9.40
N HIS A 59 -4.65 -2.29 10.03
CA HIS A 59 -6.03 -2.28 9.54
C HIS A 59 -6.61 -0.86 9.46
N GLN A 60 -6.34 0.00 10.44
CA GLN A 60 -6.78 1.40 10.40
C GLN A 60 -6.07 2.19 9.30
N VAL A 61 -4.76 2.00 9.12
CA VAL A 61 -3.97 2.60 8.04
C VAL A 61 -4.58 2.26 6.68
N MET A 62 -4.88 0.98 6.44
CA MET A 62 -5.44 0.52 5.18
C MET A 62 -6.85 1.06 4.94
N ARG A 63 -7.71 1.14 5.97
CA ARG A 63 -9.03 1.79 5.86
C ARG A 63 -8.91 3.27 5.49
N ASN A 64 -7.98 3.98 6.11
CA ASN A 64 -7.74 5.40 5.83
C ASN A 64 -7.19 5.60 4.40
N LEU A 65 -6.28 4.73 3.95
CA LEU A 65 -5.75 4.75 2.59
C LEU A 65 -6.84 4.50 1.54
N VAL A 66 -7.67 3.46 1.74
CA VAL A 66 -8.81 3.17 0.86
C VAL A 66 -9.75 4.37 0.77
N THR A 67 -10.10 4.96 1.91
CA THR A 67 -10.97 6.15 1.94
C THR A 67 -10.38 7.34 1.18
N ALA A 68 -9.07 7.58 1.30
CA ALA A 68 -8.38 8.65 0.58
C ALA A 68 -8.33 8.40 -0.93
N LEU A 69 -8.10 7.15 -1.35
CA LEU A 69 -8.12 6.75 -2.76
C LEU A 69 -9.53 6.89 -3.35
N ASP A 70 -10.55 6.42 -2.64
CA ASP A 70 -11.96 6.55 -3.04
C ASP A 70 -12.34 8.02 -3.24
N GLY A 71 -11.91 8.91 -2.34
CA GLY A 71 -12.10 10.36 -2.47
C GLY A 71 -11.44 10.97 -3.70
N ALA A 72 -10.40 10.32 -4.24
CA ALA A 72 -9.77 10.66 -5.50
C ALA A 72 -10.37 9.87 -6.68
N GLY A 73 -11.34 8.97 -6.50
CA GLY A 73 -11.84 8.09 -7.55
C GLY A 73 -10.75 7.12 -8.06
N ALA A 74 -9.92 6.63 -7.15
CA ALA A 74 -8.91 5.59 -7.35
C ALA A 74 -9.11 4.46 -6.35
N SER A 75 -8.40 3.36 -6.52
CA SER A 75 -8.47 2.16 -5.68
C SER A 75 -7.08 1.60 -5.39
N LEU A 76 -6.97 0.59 -4.53
CA LEU A 76 -5.67 -0.06 -4.23
C LEU A 76 -5.01 -0.64 -5.49
N THR A 77 -5.79 -1.13 -6.46
CA THR A 77 -5.28 -1.69 -7.72
C THR A 77 -4.70 -0.63 -8.66
N ASP A 78 -4.90 0.65 -8.38
CA ASP A 78 -4.32 1.76 -9.13
C ASP A 78 -2.96 2.21 -8.56
N LEU A 79 -2.52 1.64 -7.42
CA LEU A 79 -1.28 2.05 -6.76
C LEU A 79 -0.06 1.66 -7.61
N ALA A 80 0.78 2.66 -7.90
CA ALA A 80 2.05 2.46 -8.61
C ALA A 80 3.21 2.07 -7.67
N LYS A 81 3.14 2.52 -6.41
CA LYS A 81 4.17 2.35 -5.38
C LYS A 81 3.53 2.61 -4.01
N THR A 82 3.94 1.85 -3.00
CA THR A 82 3.63 2.12 -1.59
C THR A 82 4.90 2.28 -0.78
N THR A 83 4.84 2.98 0.35
CA THR A 83 5.95 3.03 1.31
C THR A 83 5.36 2.77 2.69
N VAL A 84 5.88 1.78 3.41
CA VAL A 84 5.36 1.32 4.70
C VAL A 84 6.38 1.63 5.79
N TYR A 85 6.00 2.52 6.70
CA TYR A 85 6.81 2.85 7.87
C TYR A 85 6.19 2.24 9.12
N VAL A 86 6.96 1.40 9.82
CA VAL A 86 6.57 0.83 11.11
C VAL A 86 7.50 1.36 12.18
N ALA A 87 6.96 2.21 13.05
CA ALA A 87 7.69 2.82 14.16
C ALA A 87 7.75 1.85 15.35
N SER A 88 8.61 0.84 15.24
CA SER A 88 8.87 -0.12 16.32
C SER A 88 10.36 -0.42 16.47
N SER A 89 10.79 -0.74 17.69
CA SER A 89 12.11 -1.30 17.97
C SER A 89 12.19 -2.82 17.72
N ASN A 90 11.07 -3.50 17.46
CA ASN A 90 11.00 -4.93 17.24
C ASN A 90 10.68 -5.25 15.77
N ARG A 91 11.54 -6.04 15.13
CA ARG A 91 11.37 -6.47 13.73
C ARG A 91 10.13 -7.33 13.51
N ALA A 92 9.66 -8.07 14.51
CA ALA A 92 8.44 -8.87 14.41
C ALA A 92 7.20 -8.01 14.14
N ASP A 93 7.20 -6.76 14.59
CA ASP A 93 6.07 -5.84 14.39
C ASP A 93 5.98 -5.39 12.93
N LEU A 94 7.13 -5.23 12.27
CA LEU A 94 7.18 -4.98 10.82
C LEU A 94 6.56 -6.14 10.04
N VAL A 95 6.88 -7.39 10.41
CA VAL A 95 6.31 -8.58 9.77
C VAL A 95 4.80 -8.65 10.00
N THR A 96 4.35 -8.33 11.22
CA THR A 96 2.93 -8.29 11.60
C THR A 96 2.16 -7.27 10.76
N ALA A 97 2.68 -6.04 10.65
CA ALA A 97 2.09 -5.01 9.79
C ALA A 97 2.11 -5.41 8.31
N TRP A 98 3.21 -6.00 7.84
CA TRP A 98 3.36 -6.43 6.46
C TRP A 98 2.31 -7.48 6.05
N GLN A 99 2.00 -8.44 6.94
CA GLN A 99 0.98 -9.46 6.69
C GLN A 99 -0.40 -8.81 6.46
N VAL A 100 -0.83 -7.92 7.35
CA VAL A 100 -2.10 -7.19 7.20
C VAL A 100 -2.09 -6.35 5.93
N TYR A 101 -1.02 -5.61 5.66
CA TYR A 101 -0.90 -4.83 4.41
C TYR A 101 -1.09 -5.73 3.17
N ARG A 102 -0.43 -6.90 3.12
CA ARG A 102 -0.54 -7.84 2.00
C ARG A 102 -1.94 -8.42 1.83
N GLU A 103 -2.68 -8.65 2.92
CA GLU A 103 -4.08 -9.08 2.85
C GLU A 103 -4.97 -8.08 2.10
N TYR A 104 -4.79 -6.78 2.33
CA TYR A 104 -5.55 -5.74 1.63
C TYR A 104 -5.13 -5.57 0.17
N MET A 105 -3.83 -5.69 -0.10
CA MET A 105 -3.29 -5.53 -1.46
C MET A 105 -3.68 -6.71 -2.38
N GLY A 106 -3.89 -7.90 -1.81
CA GLY A 106 -4.30 -9.09 -2.55
C GLY A 106 -3.33 -9.40 -3.71
N GLU A 107 -3.88 -9.62 -4.89
CA GLU A 107 -3.12 -9.88 -6.12
C GLU A 107 -2.35 -8.65 -6.62
N HIS A 108 -2.74 -7.43 -6.23
CA HIS A 108 -2.04 -6.21 -6.65
C HIS A 108 -0.84 -5.96 -5.77
N ASP A 109 0.33 -6.36 -6.22
CA ASP A 109 1.57 -6.34 -5.47
C ASP A 109 2.51 -5.25 -5.97
N ALA A 110 2.00 -4.02 -6.00
CA ALA A 110 2.77 -2.85 -6.36
C ALA A 110 4.10 -2.80 -5.57
N PRO A 111 5.18 -2.26 -6.18
CA PRO A 111 6.43 -2.06 -5.49
C PRO A 111 6.22 -1.39 -4.13
N SER A 112 6.99 -1.84 -3.15
CA SER A 112 6.95 -1.30 -1.79
C SER A 112 8.36 -1.05 -1.27
N THR A 113 8.47 -0.13 -0.32
CA THR A 113 9.67 0.06 0.51
C THR A 113 9.26 0.05 1.96
#